data_AF-A0A1Y5X5I3-F1
#
_entry.id   AF-A0A1Y5X5I3-F1
#
_cell.length_a   1.000
_cell.length_b   1.000
_cell.length_c   1.000
_cell.angle_alpha   90.00
_cell.angle_beta   90.00
_cell.angle_gamma   90.00
#
_symmetry.space_group_name_H-M   'P 1'
#
loop_
_entity.id
_entity.type
_entity.pdbx_description
1 polymer ?
#
loop_
_entity_poly.entity_id
_entity_poly.type
_entity_poly.pdbx_seq_one_letter_code
_entity_poly.pdbx_strand_id
1 'polypeptide(L)'
;MTPADLPETTNLSTHQVRRALRQLIDRGLVTASADRLAVTPPDVALNVLLMEAETELERARLHAVRLADRHRQAAGSRFPAELVEIVHGSAEITRRAEQISPDRTRCPRCPASRCTTR
;
A
#
# COMPACT_ATOMS: atom_id res chain seq x y z
N MET A 1 23.24 30.91 -22.37
CA MET A 1 21.96 31.21 -23.02
C MET A 1 21.13 32.03 -22.06
N THR A 2 20.70 33.23 -22.45
CA THR A 2 19.92 34.12 -21.58
C THR A 2 18.44 33.78 -21.66
N PRO A 3 17.67 33.92 -20.56
CA PRO A 3 16.24 33.55 -20.54
C PRO A 3 15.37 34.40 -21.47
N ALA A 4 15.88 35.57 -21.91
CA ALA A 4 15.23 36.44 -22.88
C ALA A 4 15.27 35.91 -24.32
N ASP A 5 16.23 35.04 -24.67
CA ASP A 5 16.43 34.56 -26.05
C ASP A 5 15.65 33.26 -26.35
N LEU A 6 15.09 32.64 -25.32
CA LEU A 6 14.32 31.39 -25.42
C LEU A 6 13.04 31.52 -26.27
N PRO A 7 12.21 32.57 -26.14
CA PRO A 7 11.00 32.72 -26.94
C PRO A 7 11.25 32.94 -28.43
N GLU A 8 12.44 33.41 -28.81
CA GLU A 8 12.79 33.63 -30.22
C GLU A 8 13.26 32.34 -30.90
N THR A 9 13.82 31.42 -30.11
CA THR A 9 14.37 30.14 -30.58
C THR A 9 13.39 28.98 -30.46
N THR A 10 12.44 29.06 -29.53
CA THR A 10 11.32 28.13 -29.41
C THR A 10 10.05 28.85 -29.83
N ASN A 11 9.31 28.33 -30.82
CA ASN A 11 8.01 28.85 -31.30
C ASN A 11 6.90 28.77 -30.22
N LEU A 12 7.18 29.27 -29.01
CA LEU A 12 6.40 29.23 -27.80
C LEU A 12 6.20 30.66 -27.31
N SER A 13 5.00 30.96 -26.81
CA SER A 13 4.75 32.26 -26.18
C SER A 13 5.65 32.45 -24.94
N THR A 14 5.96 33.70 -24.60
CA THR A 14 6.74 34.06 -23.40
C THR A 14 6.14 33.47 -22.11
N HIS A 15 4.82 33.30 -22.05
CA HIS A 15 4.16 32.65 -20.92
C HIS A 15 4.46 31.14 -20.86
N GLN A 16 4.41 30.44 -21.99
CA GLN A 16 4.74 29.02 -22.08
C GLN A 16 6.21 28.76 -21.74
N VAL A 17 7.12 29.58 -22.25
CA VAL A 17 8.56 29.50 -21.94
C VAL A 17 8.81 29.67 -20.44
N ARG A 18 8.21 30.70 -19.80
CA ARG A 18 8.35 30.91 -18.35
C ARG A 18 7.76 29.79 -17.51
N ARG A 19 6.67 29.15 -17.97
CA ARG A 19 6.08 28.01 -17.27
C ARG A 19 6.96 26.76 -17.39
N ALA A 20 7.43 26.47 -18.60
CA ALA A 20 8.32 25.33 -18.86
C ALA A 20 9.64 25.49 -18.09
N LEU A 21 10.24 26.69 -18.11
CA LEU A 21 11.50 26.96 -17.41
C LEU A 21 11.36 26.78 -15.89
N ARG A 22 10.25 27.24 -15.29
CA ARG A 22 9.95 26.97 -13.87
C ARG A 22 9.89 25.47 -13.58
N GLN A 23 9.16 24.71 -14.38
CA GLN A 23 9.07 23.25 -14.20
C GLN A 23 10.41 22.52 -14.37
N LEU A 24 11.28 23.02 -15.25
CA LEU A 24 12.62 22.47 -15.44
C LEU A 24 13.55 22.79 -14.26
N ILE A 25 13.44 24.01 -13.71
CA ILE A 25 14.19 24.41 -12.51
C ILE A 25 13.72 23.61 -11.29
N ASP A 26 12.39 23.48 -11.10
CA ASP A 26 11.81 22.71 -10.00
C ASP A 26 12.23 21.23 -10.04
N ARG A 27 12.49 20.69 -11.24
CA ARG A 27 12.98 19.31 -11.45
C ARG A 27 14.51 19.18 -11.47
N GLY A 28 15.26 20.26 -11.22
CA GLY A 28 16.72 20.26 -11.26
C GLY A 28 17.33 20.05 -12.65
N LEU A 29 16.51 20.07 -13.71
CA LEU A 29 16.94 19.91 -15.11
C LEU A 29 17.64 21.16 -15.66
N VAL A 30 17.32 22.33 -15.09
CA VAL A 30 17.95 23.60 -15.45
C VAL A 30 18.31 24.35 -14.18
N THR A 31 19.53 24.88 -14.13
CA THR A 31 19.95 25.80 -13.08
C THR A 31 19.95 27.22 -13.65
N ALA A 32 19.22 28.12 -13.00
CA ALA A 32 19.22 29.54 -13.35
C ALA A 32 20.15 30.32 -12.41
N SER A 33 21.09 31.04 -12.99
CA SER A 33 21.85 32.12 -12.34
C SER A 33 21.44 33.44 -12.98
N ALA A 34 21.70 34.57 -12.29
CA ALA A 34 21.19 35.90 -12.66
C ALA A 34 21.22 36.20 -14.17
N ASP A 35 22.31 35.81 -14.86
CA ASP A 35 22.48 36.07 -16.30
C ASP A 35 22.63 34.81 -17.16
N ARG A 36 22.54 33.60 -16.59
CA ARG A 36 22.81 32.35 -17.34
C ARG A 36 21.93 31.20 -16.91
N LEU A 37 21.39 30.51 -17.91
CA LEU A 37 20.82 29.18 -17.76
C LEU A 37 21.88 28.11 -18.06
N ALA A 38 22.06 27.18 -17.13
CA ALA A 38 22.84 25.96 -17.30
C ALA A 38 21.90 24.76 -17.38
N VAL A 39 22.06 23.93 -18.40
CA VAL A 39 21.28 22.69 -18.55
C VAL A 39 22.02 21.59 -17.81
N THR A 40 21.34 20.96 -16.86
CA THR A 40 21.87 19.76 -16.21
C THR A 40 21.78 18.61 -17.22
N PRO A 41 22.85 17.82 -17.42
CA PRO A 41 22.78 16.63 -18.25
C PRO A 41 21.57 15.75 -17.83
N PRO A 42 20.76 15.28 -18.80
CA PRO A 42 19.50 14.62 -18.49
C PRO A 42 19.72 13.33 -17.69
N ASP A 43 20.81 12.61 -17.94
CA ASP A 43 21.23 11.45 -17.15
C ASP A 43 21.44 11.79 -15.67
N VAL A 44 22.12 12.90 -15.37
CA VAL A 44 22.35 13.36 -13.99
C VAL A 44 21.03 13.76 -13.32
N ALA A 45 20.22 14.57 -14.00
CA ALA A 45 18.94 15.02 -13.43
C ALA A 45 17.95 13.86 -13.22
N LEU A 46 17.87 12.91 -14.16
CA LEU A 46 17.02 11.73 -14.03
C LEU A 46 17.47 10.82 -12.89
N ASN A 47 18.78 10.66 -12.69
CA ASN A 47 19.30 9.89 -11.56
C ASN A 47 18.89 10.50 -10.21
N VAL A 48 18.94 11.83 -10.07
CA VAL A 48 18.49 12.52 -8.84
C VAL A 48 16.99 12.26 -8.60
N LEU A 49 16.16 12.45 -9.64
CA LEU A 49 14.72 12.20 -9.54
C LEU A 49 14.39 10.73 -9.20
N LEU A 50 15.17 9.79 -9.73
CA LEU A 50 15.00 8.36 -9.43
C LEU A 50 15.37 8.05 -7.99
N MET A 51 16.51 8.57 -7.50
CA MET A 51 16.93 8.41 -6.11
C MET A 51 15.90 8.99 -5.12
N GLU A 52 15.31 10.14 -5.44
CA GLU A 52 14.22 10.73 -4.65
C GLU A 52 12.99 9.81 -4.63
N ALA A 53 12.57 9.29 -5.78
CA ALA A 53 11.44 8.38 -5.87
C ALA A 53 11.67 7.07 -5.11
N GLU A 54 12.87 6.49 -5.20
CA GLU A 54 13.27 5.29 -4.44
C GLU A 54 13.23 5.55 -2.94
N THR A 55 13.72 6.71 -2.50
CA THR A 55 13.70 7.12 -1.09
C THR A 55 12.26 7.27 -0.58
N GLU A 56 11.38 7.92 -1.34
CA GLU A 56 9.98 8.06 -0.97
C GLU A 56 9.25 6.71 -0.90
N LEU A 57 9.56 5.82 -1.85
CA LEU A 57 8.96 4.50 -1.88
C LEU A 57 9.45 3.65 -0.70
N GLU A 58 10.73 3.75 -0.33
CA GLU A 58 11.26 3.07 0.85
C GLU A 58 10.64 3.61 2.15
N ARG A 59 10.47 4.92 2.27
CA ARG A 59 9.72 5.52 3.39
C ARG A 59 8.31 4.96 3.48
N ALA A 60 7.59 4.91 2.36
CA ALA A 60 6.23 4.38 2.30
C ALA A 60 6.17 2.92 2.74
N ARG A 61 7.13 2.08 2.32
CA ARG A 61 7.24 0.68 2.77
C ARG A 61 7.43 0.58 4.28
N LEU A 62 8.31 1.39 4.87
CA LEU A 62 8.50 1.42 6.32
C LEU A 62 7.22 1.83 7.07
N HIS A 63 6.47 2.79 6.53
CA HIS A 63 5.16 3.15 7.09
C HIS A 63 4.16 1.99 7.03
N ALA A 64 4.11 1.25 5.92
CA ALA A 64 3.23 0.09 5.77
C ALA A 64 3.59 -1.03 6.76
N VAL A 65 4.86 -1.34 6.96
CA VAL A 65 5.32 -2.32 7.95
C VAL A 65 4.89 -1.91 9.36
N ARG A 66 5.14 -0.67 9.75
CA ARG A 66 4.70 -0.14 11.06
C ARG A 66 3.18 -0.21 11.25
N LEU A 67 2.41 0.02 10.19
CA LEU A 67 0.95 -0.10 10.24
C LEU A 67 0.53 -1.56 10.42
N ALA A 68 1.15 -2.48 9.68
CA ALA A 68 0.86 -3.92 9.79
C ALA A 68 1.20 -4.47 11.18
N ASP A 69 2.31 -4.05 11.78
CA ASP A 69 2.67 -4.42 13.15
C ASP A 69 1.65 -3.95 14.17
N ARG A 70 1.24 -2.67 14.09
CA ARG A 70 0.18 -2.13 14.97
C ARG A 70 -1.13 -2.87 14.79
N HIS A 71 -1.49 -3.19 13.55
CA HIS A 71 -2.70 -3.96 13.25
C HIS A 71 -2.63 -5.36 13.87
N ARG A 72 -1.52 -6.08 13.69
CA ARG A 72 -1.32 -7.41 14.30
C ARG A 72 -1.37 -7.36 15.83
N GLN A 73 -0.75 -6.38 16.46
CA GLN A 73 -0.79 -6.21 17.92
C GLN A 73 -2.21 -5.94 18.42
N ALA A 74 -2.95 -5.05 17.75
CA ALA A 74 -4.34 -4.76 18.09
C ALA A 74 -5.28 -5.96 17.85
N ALA A 75 -5.06 -6.73 16.78
CA ALA A 75 -5.83 -7.92 16.46
C ALA A 75 -5.51 -9.10 17.40
N GLY A 76 -4.23 -9.32 17.74
CA GLY A 76 -3.80 -10.34 18.69
C GLY A 76 -4.29 -10.07 20.11
N SER A 77 -4.41 -8.80 20.50
CA SER A 77 -5.07 -8.40 21.75
C SER A 77 -6.58 -8.65 21.75
N ARG A 78 -7.22 -8.81 20.59
CA ARG A 78 -8.66 -9.08 20.47
C ARG A 78 -9.01 -10.57 20.45
N PHE A 79 -8.09 -11.50 20.17
CA PHE A 79 -8.47 -12.91 19.94
C PHE A 79 -7.52 -13.96 20.55
N PRO A 80 -7.91 -14.52 21.71
CA PRO A 80 -7.94 -15.98 21.89
C PRO A 80 -9.35 -16.58 21.81
N ALA A 81 -10.41 -15.77 21.68
CA ALA A 81 -11.80 -16.22 21.82
C ALA A 81 -12.62 -16.32 20.51
N GLU A 82 -12.11 -15.84 19.37
CA GLU A 82 -12.86 -15.82 18.10
C GLU A 82 -11.90 -16.05 16.93
N LEU A 83 -11.50 -17.31 16.76
CA LEU A 83 -10.76 -17.79 15.60
C LEU A 83 -11.72 -17.86 14.40
N VAL A 84 -11.88 -16.76 13.66
CA VAL A 84 -12.67 -16.77 12.41
C VAL A 84 -11.76 -17.19 11.25
N GLU A 85 -11.71 -18.48 10.97
CA GLU A 85 -11.09 -19.04 9.76
C GLU A 85 -12.03 -18.76 8.57
N ILE A 86 -11.61 -17.88 7.66
CA ILE A 86 -12.35 -17.62 6.43
C ILE A 86 -12.02 -18.72 5.43
N VAL A 87 -12.96 -19.66 5.29
CA VAL A 87 -12.89 -20.75 4.31
C VAL A 87 -13.37 -20.22 2.95
N HIS A 88 -12.49 -20.14 1.96
CA HIS A 88 -12.85 -19.79 0.58
C HIS A 88 -13.01 -21.05 -0.27
N GLY A 89 -14.16 -21.19 -0.94
CA GLY A 89 -14.46 -22.26 -1.90
C GLY A 89 -15.62 -23.16 -1.48
N SER A 90 -16.59 -23.39 -2.38
CA SER A 90 -17.83 -24.14 -2.09
C SER A 90 -17.56 -25.56 -1.59
N ALA A 91 -16.53 -26.24 -2.10
CA ALA A 91 -16.15 -27.58 -1.66
C ALA A 91 -15.65 -27.61 -0.20
N GLU A 92 -14.90 -26.59 0.21
CA GLU A 92 -14.39 -26.49 1.58
C GLU A 92 -15.48 -26.07 2.59
N ILE A 93 -16.48 -25.29 2.14
CA ILE A 93 -17.67 -24.96 2.93
C ILE A 93 -18.46 -26.23 3.26
N THR A 94 -18.70 -27.10 2.27
CA THR A 94 -19.43 -28.37 2.47
C THR A 94 -18.69 -29.29 3.44
N ARG A 95 -17.38 -29.47 3.24
CA ARG A 95 -16.54 -30.31 4.10
C ARG A 95 -16.53 -29.82 5.57
N ARG A 96 -16.53 -28.49 5.78
CA ARG A 96 -16.60 -27.88 7.12
C ARG A 96 -18.00 -28.02 7.73
N ALA A 97 -19.06 -27.89 6.93
CA ALA A 97 -20.44 -28.04 7.39
C ALA A 97 -20.76 -29.47 7.85
N GLU A 98 -20.18 -30.47 7.18
CA GLU A 98 -20.30 -31.89 7.55
C GLU A 98 -19.59 -32.20 8.88
N GLN A 99 -18.46 -31.55 9.16
CA GLN A 99 -17.72 -31.72 10.43
C GLN A 99 -18.42 -31.05 11.64
N ILE A 100 -19.22 -30.01 11.39
CA ILE A 100 -19.86 -29.20 12.44
C ILE A 100 -21.28 -29.67 12.78
N SER A 101 -21.88 -30.55 11.98
CA SER A 101 -23.23 -31.07 12.26
C SER A 101 -23.17 -32.33 13.14
N PRO A 102 -23.34 -32.24 14.48
CA PRO A 102 -23.45 -33.43 15.30
C PRO A 102 -24.74 -34.19 14.93
N ASP A 103 -24.63 -35.51 14.89
CA ASP A 103 -25.73 -36.47 14.81
C ASP A 103 -26.85 -36.08 15.78
N ARG A 104 -28.03 -35.72 15.23
CA ARG A 104 -29.25 -35.37 16.00
C ARG A 104 -29.99 -36.61 16.51
N THR A 105 -29.31 -37.74 16.68
CA THR A 105 -29.95 -39.00 17.09
C THR A 105 -29.11 -39.80 18.09
N ARG A 106 -28.68 -39.18 19.20
CA ARG A 106 -28.37 -39.96 20.40
C ARG A 106 -28.41 -39.14 21.67
N CYS A 107 -29.40 -39.44 22.52
CA CYS A 107 -29.39 -39.05 23.92
C CYS A 107 -28.55 -40.10 24.68
N PRO A 108 -27.40 -39.74 25.29
CA PRO A 108 -26.62 -40.69 26.06
C PRO A 108 -26.68 -40.35 27.56
N ARG A 109 -27.31 -41.27 28.29
CA ARG A 109 -27.06 -41.64 29.70
C ARG A 109 -27.79 -40.87 30.80
N CYS A 110 -28.76 -41.57 31.40
CA CYS A 110 -28.72 -41.91 32.83
C CYS A 110 -29.39 -43.28 33.09
N PRO A 111 -29.07 -43.97 34.23
CA PRO A 111 -28.47 -45.32 34.21
C PRO A 111 -29.31 -46.41 34.90
N ALA A 112 -28.90 -47.67 34.68
CA ALA A 112 -29.57 -48.91 35.07
C ALA A 112 -29.54 -49.26 36.58
N SER A 113 -29.86 -48.32 37.49
CA SER A 113 -29.90 -48.65 38.93
C SER A 113 -31.04 -48.04 39.75
N ARG A 114 -32.01 -47.37 39.15
CA ARG A 114 -33.23 -46.91 39.87
C ARG A 114 -34.46 -46.92 38.96
N CYS A 115 -35.00 -48.11 38.69
CA CYS A 115 -36.40 -48.31 38.31
C CYS A 115 -36.98 -49.45 39.15
N THR A 116 -37.14 -49.21 40.45
CA THR A 116 -38.06 -49.98 41.29
C THR A 116 -39.36 -49.19 41.41
N THR A 117 -40.40 -49.76 40.83
CA THR A 117 -41.79 -49.79 41.34
C THR A 117 -42.48 -48.44 41.59
N ARG A 118 -43.44 -48.06 40.73
CA ARG A 118 -44.86 -48.39 40.88
C ARG A 118 -45.68 -47.81 39.72
#